data_AF-A0A660PAN6-F1
#
_entry.id   AF-A0A660PAN6-F1
#
_cell.length_a   1.000
_cell.length_b   1.000
_cell.length_c   1.000
_cell.angle_alpha   90.00
_cell.angle_beta   90.00
_cell.angle_gamma   90.00
#
_symmetry.space_group_name_H-M   'P 1'
#
loop_
_entity.id
_entity.type
_entity.pdbx_description
1 polymer ?
#
loop_
_entity_poly.entity_id
_entity_poly.type
_entity_poly.pdbx_seq_one_letter_code
_entity_poly.pdbx_strand_id
1 'polypeptide(L)' 'NRRLYITLVDQNAVAVINVNSQKIVDIIDVGQGPYMITVPY' A
#
# COMPACT_ATOMS: atom_id res chain seq x y z
N ASN A 1 5.07 -10.24 11.23
CA ASN A 1 4.80 -10.26 9.78
C ASN A 1 5.12 -8.87 9.22
N ARG A 2 6.20 -8.70 8.44
CA ARG A 2 6.62 -7.37 7.94
C ARG A 2 5.87 -7.05 6.65
N ARG A 3 5.16 -5.93 6.64
CA ARG A 3 4.42 -5.41 5.49
C ARG A 3 4.97 -4.05 5.09
N LEU A 4 5.04 -3.81 3.79
CA LEU A 4 5.28 -2.49 3.20
C LEU A 4 3.98 -2.04 2.54
N TYR A 5 3.64 -0.77 2.72
CA TYR A 5 2.48 -0.14 2.11
C TYR A 5 2.98 0.92 1.13
N ILE A 6 2.50 0.86 -0.11
CA ILE A 6 2.89 1.81 -1.17
C ILE A 6 1.63 2.46 -1.72
N THR A 7 1.62 3.78 -1.74
CA THR A 7 0.57 4.57 -2.37
C THR A 7 0.67 4.48 -3.89
N LEU A 8 -0.41 4.07 -4.56
CA LEU A 8 -0.54 4.00 -6.00
C LEU A 8 -1.44 5.13 -6.49
N VAL A 9 -0.86 6.32 -6.69
CA VAL A 9 -1.58 7.56 -7.01
C VAL A 9 -2.48 7.41 -8.24
N ASP A 10 -1.92 6.88 -9.34
CA ASP A 10 -2.64 6.73 -10.61
C ASP A 10 -3.78 5.70 -10.56
N GLN A 11 -3.76 4.83 -9.55
CA GLN A 11 -4.74 3.75 -9.38
C GLN A 11 -5.75 4.03 -8.27
N ASN A 12 -5.62 5.16 -7.56
CA ASN A 12 -6.43 5.46 -6.37
C ASN A 12 -6.43 4.29 -5.36
N ALA A 13 -5.27 3.68 -5.13
CA ALA A 13 -5.15 2.47 -4.31
C ALA A 13 -3.89 2.47 -3.44
N VAL A 14 -3.82 1.53 -2.49
CA VAL A 14 -2.63 1.22 -1.69
C VAL A 14 -2.28 -0.25 -1.89
N ALA A 15 -1.04 -0.54 -2.32
CA ALA A 15 -0.54 -1.91 -2.40
C ALA A 15 0.05 -2.36 -1.06
N VAL A 16 -0.25 -3.60 -0.67
CA VAL A 16 0.36 -4.26 0.49
C VAL A 16 1.36 -5.30 0.00
N ILE A 17 2.61 -5.18 0.44
CA ILE A 17 3.71 -6.05 0.03
C ILE A 17 4.21 -6.86 1.22
N ASN A 18 4.36 -8.17 1.04
CA ASN A 18 5.12 -8.99 1.96
C ASN A 18 6.62 -8.79 1.71
N VAL A 19 7.33 -8.25 2.70
CA VAL A 19 8.74 -7.87 2.54
C VAL A 19 9.67 -9.08 2.39
N ASN A 20 9.32 -10.22 2.99
CA ASN A 20 10.14 -11.42 2.92
C ASN A 20 10.14 -12.04 1.52
N SER A 21 8.97 -12.09 0.88
CA SER A 21 8.81 -12.67 -0.45
C SER A 21 8.87 -11.66 -1.59
N GLN A 22 8.83 -10.36 -1.28
CA GLN A 22 8.76 -9.25 -2.25
C GLN A 22 7.59 -9.39 -3.23
N LYS A 23 6.44 -9.83 -2.72
CA LYS A 23 5.21 -10.00 -3.50
C LYS A 23 4.11 -9.09 -2.98
N ILE A 24 3.32 -8.55 -3.90
CA ILE A 24 2.03 -7.94 -3.58
C ILE A 24 1.14 -9.05 -3.02
N VAL A 25 0.58 -8.80 -1.85
CA VAL A 25 -0.35 -9.72 -1.18
C VAL A 25 -1.75 -9.15 -1.08
N ASP A 26 -1.92 -7.84 -1.32
CA ASP A 26 -3.22 -7.18 -1.35
C ASP A 26 -3.16 -5.83 -2.10
N ILE A 27 -4.31 -5.38 -2.59
CA ILE A 27 -4.53 -4.05 -3.15
C ILE A 27 -5.80 -3.50 -2.51
N ILE A 28 -5.68 -2.34 -1.88
CA ILE A 28 -6.77 -1.69 -1.16
C ILE A 28 -7.18 -0.45 -1.95
N ASP A 29 -8.40 -0.47 -2.50
CA ASP A 29 -8.98 0.71 -3.15
C ASP A 29 -9.21 1.82 -2.12
N VAL A 30 -8.86 3.06 -2.48
CA VAL A 30 -9.04 4.24 -1.65
C VAL A 30 -9.68 5.39 -2.44
N GLY A 31 -9.83 6.56 -1.81
CA GLY A 31 -10.28 7.78 -2.48
C GLY A 31 -9.30 8.28 -3.55
N GLN A 32 -9.73 9.29 -4.30
CA GLN A 32 -8.95 9.80 -5.42
C GLN A 32 -7.65 10.51 -4.99
N GLY A 33 -6.58 10.27 -5.76
CA GLY A 33 -5.30 10.95 -5.63
C GLY A 33 -4.65 10.78 -4.25
N PRO A 34 -4.44 9.55 -3.74
CA PRO A 34 -3.75 9.38 -2.48
C PRO A 34 -2.29 9.82 -2.65
N TYR A 35 -1.79 10.68 -1.76
CA TYR A 35 -0.40 11.18 -1.81
C TYR A 35 0.42 10.86 -0.57
N MET A 36 -0.23 10.73 0.59
CA MET A 36 0.42 10.49 1.87
C MET A 36 -0.13 9.22 2.51
N ILE A 37 0.73 8.51 3.22
CA ILE A 37 0.36 7.40 4.09
C ILE A 37 0.99 7.59 5.47
N THR A 38 0.27 7.19 6.52
CA THR A 38 0.77 7.14 7.88
C THR A 38 0.45 5.78 8.49
N VAL A 39 1.37 5.25 9.29
CA VAL A 39 1.17 4.03 10.07
C VAL A 39 1.32 4.43 11.53
N PRO A 40 0.26 4.32 12.35
CA PRO A 40 0.35 4.64 13.77
C PRO A 40 1.31 3.67 14.47
N TYR A 41 1.91 4.14 15.56
CA TYR A 41 2.81 3.38 16.42
C TYR A 41 2.07 2.27 17.19
#